data_AF-A0A845ZHW7-F1
#
_entry.id   AF-A0A845ZHW7-F1
#
_cell.length_a   1.000
_cell.length_b   1.000
_cell.length_c   1.000
_cell.angle_alpha   90.00
_cell.angle_beta   90.00
_cell.angle_gamma   90.00
#
_symmetry.space_group_name_H-M   'P 1'
#
loop_
_entity.id
_entity.type
_entity.pdbx_description
1 polymer ?
#
loop_
_entity_poly.entity_id
_entity_poly.type
_entity_poly.pdbx_seq_one_letter_code
_entity_poly.pdbx_strand_id
1 'polypeptide(L)'
;MVSLVDTAAKTIKVMAVDDTVVEGEHTSTISYAITNTGDEVKYPSTLNIPSTEITITDNETVTTTPEIIISENPILFEGGTGIYTVALTKQPLGEVEVTIKADDQTEISLDGTTFASEQVLTFNEAKLQTITVRGLDDQEVEGDHESTISHEITKSEDSVNYPLGNVGLVTANIFDNDIPIVTITASDLEAAEKDQDPGSITITRSGDTSEDLTVSYMTFGSTATADDYSETLNGSVTIAAGESSVELKITPEIDSRIDEGDETVNLVLNTSEDYNLVGKRFAQITIADDTSSVPDNSTRFVWRNSLTGENKLWKIDDTHQVNTVSLPAEKDLNLEIQGTGDFDGDGETDDVFWLNKVTGAIKYWQGQGDEIKEVIIESGEVDPMEWEITEFADFNGDLKHDILAYNRDTGEVAIWEIDGDQLVNKGSIERDGQALLIAEDSGWEIHGAGNFSGGDRDQILWYNQDSGQVGIWEINGNELVDAAVVTRDDEPVLAPSSTGWQIEAVADFSGDGQDQILWYHSESGQIATWQMSNKKLVKGDILTRDGEPLGILSSTGWSIQGIADVDNDGKYDIVWNNNNTIAFWHLNGSELRDAMVIDQPPEAGFNPNLI
;
A
#
# COMPACT_ATOMS: atom_id res chain seq x y z
N MET A 1 -23.79 26.34 -15.67
CA MET A 1 -23.69 25.06 -16.40
C MET A 1 -24.91 24.88 -17.29
N VAL A 2 -24.71 24.43 -18.53
CA VAL A 2 -25.78 24.17 -19.50
C VAL A 2 -25.73 22.68 -19.87
N SER A 3 -26.83 21.95 -19.73
CA SER A 3 -26.92 20.55 -20.16
C SER A 3 -27.54 20.46 -21.55
N LEU A 4 -26.91 19.74 -22.46
CA LEU A 4 -27.42 19.46 -23.81
C LEU A 4 -27.88 18.00 -23.88
N VAL A 5 -29.13 17.76 -24.27
CA VAL A 5 -29.74 16.41 -24.33
C VAL A 5 -30.19 16.02 -25.74
N ASP A 6 -30.10 16.97 -26.67
CA ASP A 6 -30.37 16.83 -28.10
C ASP A 6 -29.48 17.82 -28.87
N THR A 7 -29.63 17.88 -30.19
CA THR A 7 -28.84 18.77 -31.06
C THR A 7 -29.48 20.17 -31.23
N ALA A 8 -30.50 20.53 -30.45
CA ALA A 8 -31.11 21.85 -30.55
C ALA A 8 -30.22 22.91 -29.87
N ALA A 9 -30.04 24.05 -30.53
CA ALA A 9 -29.22 25.14 -29.99
C ALA A 9 -29.84 25.71 -28.69
N LYS A 10 -29.01 25.90 -27.66
CA LYS A 10 -29.38 26.59 -26.41
C LYS A 10 -28.68 27.95 -26.34
N THR A 11 -29.42 28.96 -25.88
CA THR A 11 -28.90 30.33 -25.71
C THR A 11 -28.33 30.52 -24.31
N ILE A 12 -27.11 31.05 -24.22
CA ILE A 12 -26.50 31.54 -22.98
C ILE A 12 -26.63 33.07 -22.97
N LYS A 13 -27.06 33.64 -21.84
CA LYS A 13 -27.12 35.08 -21.64
C LYS A 13 -26.01 35.52 -20.70
N VAL A 14 -25.29 36.56 -21.09
CA VAL A 14 -24.23 37.21 -20.31
C VAL A 14 -24.54 38.71 -20.19
N MET A 15 -24.02 39.34 -19.15
CA MET A 15 -24.20 40.77 -18.87
C MET A 15 -22.83 41.35 -18.51
N ALA A 16 -22.48 42.49 -19.10
CA ALA A 16 -21.30 43.24 -18.71
C ALA A 16 -21.45 43.78 -17.27
N VAL A 17 -20.33 43.97 -16.59
CA VAL A 17 -20.30 44.65 -15.29
C VAL A 17 -20.20 46.15 -15.57
N ASP A 18 -21.10 46.93 -14.97
CA ASP A 18 -21.11 48.39 -15.06
C ASP A 18 -20.29 48.96 -13.92
N ASP A 19 -19.37 49.88 -14.21
CA ASP A 19 -18.59 50.56 -13.19
C ASP A 19 -18.49 52.08 -13.43
N THR A 20 -17.41 52.72 -13.00
CA THR A 20 -17.26 54.19 -13.06
C THR A 20 -15.93 54.61 -13.67
N VAL A 21 -15.13 53.67 -14.15
CA VAL A 21 -13.85 53.88 -14.79
C VAL A 21 -14.09 54.03 -16.29
N VAL A 22 -13.41 54.97 -16.93
CA VAL A 22 -13.43 55.07 -18.39
C VAL A 22 -12.36 54.12 -18.93
N GLU A 23 -12.79 53.08 -19.63
CA GLU A 23 -11.95 51.97 -20.09
C GLU A 23 -12.08 51.75 -21.61
N GLY A 24 -13.08 52.38 -22.26
CA GLY A 24 -13.31 52.24 -23.69
C GLY A 24 -13.91 50.89 -24.10
N GLU A 25 -13.96 50.63 -25.41
CA GLU A 25 -14.47 49.36 -25.94
C GLU A 25 -13.43 48.25 -25.70
N HIS A 26 -13.83 47.15 -25.05
CA HIS A 26 -12.95 46.02 -24.76
C HIS A 26 -13.64 44.70 -25.06
N THR A 27 -12.84 43.64 -25.19
CA THR A 27 -13.33 42.30 -25.53
C THR A 27 -13.19 41.35 -24.36
N SER A 28 -14.19 40.50 -24.13
CA SER A 28 -14.13 39.42 -23.14
C SER A 28 -14.31 38.08 -23.85
N THR A 29 -13.55 37.07 -23.41
CA THR A 29 -13.62 35.72 -23.95
C THR A 29 -14.51 34.84 -23.07
N ILE A 30 -15.45 34.12 -23.69
CA ILE A 30 -16.25 33.08 -23.04
C ILE A 30 -15.73 31.73 -23.55
N SER A 31 -15.12 30.95 -22.65
CA SER A 31 -14.67 29.59 -22.91
C SER A 31 -15.70 28.56 -22.42
N TYR A 32 -15.66 27.37 -23.01
CA TYR A 32 -16.57 26.27 -22.71
C TYR A 32 -15.76 25.00 -22.46
N ALA A 33 -16.18 24.20 -21.48
CA ALA A 33 -15.60 22.90 -21.20
C ALA A 33 -16.72 21.87 -20.97
N ILE A 34 -16.51 20.63 -21.42
CA ILE A 34 -17.40 19.51 -21.13
C ILE A 34 -17.02 18.95 -19.77
N THR A 35 -17.85 19.22 -18.77
CA THR A 35 -17.60 18.76 -17.39
C THR A 35 -18.19 17.38 -17.10
N ASN A 36 -19.11 16.88 -17.94
CA ASN A 36 -19.70 15.55 -17.87
C ASN A 36 -20.33 15.19 -19.23
N THR A 37 -20.21 13.94 -19.67
CA THR A 37 -20.74 13.43 -20.96
C THR A 37 -21.33 12.03 -20.79
N GLY A 38 -22.42 11.74 -21.50
CA GLY A 38 -22.97 10.38 -21.61
C GLY A 38 -22.54 9.63 -22.88
N ASP A 39 -21.75 10.27 -23.74
CA ASP A 39 -21.22 9.75 -25.01
C ASP A 39 -19.78 10.23 -25.16
N GLU A 40 -18.87 9.56 -24.45
CA GLU A 40 -17.46 9.95 -24.31
C GLU A 40 -16.67 9.78 -25.62
N VAL A 41 -17.13 8.89 -26.50
CA VAL A 41 -16.52 8.67 -27.82
C VAL A 41 -16.72 9.89 -28.72
N LYS A 42 -17.90 10.52 -28.68
CA LYS A 42 -18.22 11.65 -29.55
C LYS A 42 -17.95 13.01 -28.92
N TYR A 43 -18.12 13.12 -27.60
CA TYR A 43 -17.96 14.35 -26.85
C TYR A 43 -17.11 14.12 -25.59
N PRO A 44 -15.81 13.79 -25.74
CA PRO A 44 -14.91 13.59 -24.61
C PRO A 44 -14.69 14.90 -23.83
N SER A 45 -14.31 14.80 -22.56
CA SER A 45 -13.95 15.97 -21.72
C SER A 45 -12.78 16.78 -22.29
N THR A 46 -11.98 16.18 -23.18
CA THR A 46 -10.86 16.78 -23.90
C THR A 46 -11.25 17.45 -25.23
N LEU A 47 -12.53 17.43 -25.61
CA LEU A 47 -12.98 18.03 -26.87
C LEU A 47 -12.76 19.55 -26.85
N ASN A 48 -11.96 20.06 -27.79
CA ASN A 48 -11.71 21.48 -27.93
C ASN A 48 -12.98 22.20 -28.46
N ILE A 49 -13.58 23.07 -27.64
CA ILE A 49 -14.70 23.93 -28.03
C ILE A 49 -14.17 25.36 -28.20
N PRO A 50 -14.22 25.93 -29.42
CA PRO A 50 -13.77 27.30 -29.66
C PRO A 50 -14.47 28.29 -28.73
N SER A 51 -13.71 29.18 -28.11
CA SER A 51 -14.26 30.28 -27.31
C SER A 51 -14.97 31.30 -28.18
N THR A 52 -15.93 32.02 -27.59
CA THR A 52 -16.59 33.16 -28.23
C THR A 52 -16.07 34.45 -27.63
N GLU A 53 -15.67 35.39 -28.48
CA GLU A 53 -15.31 36.75 -28.07
C GLU A 53 -16.56 37.64 -28.10
N ILE A 54 -16.74 38.45 -27.06
CA ILE A 54 -17.80 39.46 -26.98
C ILE A 54 -17.19 40.84 -26.81
N THR A 55 -17.79 41.83 -27.46
CA THR A 55 -17.41 43.24 -27.34
C THR A 55 -18.28 43.92 -26.28
N ILE A 56 -17.64 44.64 -25.35
CA ILE A 56 -18.27 45.42 -24.30
C ILE A 56 -18.00 46.90 -24.59
N THR A 57 -19.07 47.70 -24.60
CA THR A 57 -18.99 49.15 -24.82
C THR A 57 -19.14 49.88 -23.49
N ASP A 58 -18.16 50.70 -23.14
CA ASP A 58 -18.14 51.56 -21.95
C ASP A 58 -19.17 52.72 -22.06
N ASN A 59 -19.81 53.07 -20.94
CA ASN A 59 -20.84 54.11 -20.83
C ASN A 59 -20.40 55.38 -20.09
N GLU A 60 -19.18 55.46 -19.60
CA GLU A 60 -18.68 56.61 -18.85
C GLU A 60 -18.18 57.74 -19.79
N THR A 61 -18.22 59.01 -19.32
CA THR A 61 -17.84 60.19 -20.13
C THR A 61 -16.67 60.97 -19.51
N VAL A 62 -15.62 61.24 -20.31
CA VAL A 62 -14.36 61.91 -19.88
C VAL A 62 -14.55 63.42 -19.70
N THR A 63 -14.07 63.99 -18.57
CA THR A 63 -14.17 65.43 -18.22
C THR A 63 -12.83 66.07 -17.80
N THR A 64 -11.78 65.96 -18.63
CA THR A 64 -10.51 66.69 -18.44
C THR A 64 -10.18 67.63 -19.61
N THR A 65 -9.17 68.49 -19.40
CA THR A 65 -8.43 69.20 -20.46
C THR A 65 -8.21 68.29 -21.67
N PRO A 66 -8.26 68.80 -22.92
CA PRO A 66 -7.96 67.99 -24.08
C PRO A 66 -6.60 67.32 -23.90
N GLU A 67 -6.61 66.00 -23.92
CA GLU A 67 -5.52 65.09 -23.57
C GLU A 67 -5.57 63.97 -24.61
N ILE A 68 -4.44 63.30 -24.79
CA ILE A 68 -4.40 62.11 -25.64
C ILE A 68 -4.56 60.93 -24.70
N ILE A 69 -5.60 60.12 -24.90
CA ILE A 69 -5.77 58.86 -24.18
C ILE A 69 -4.98 57.80 -24.95
N ILE A 70 -4.21 57.02 -24.19
CA ILE A 70 -3.55 55.82 -24.65
C ILE A 70 -4.13 54.65 -23.84
N SER A 71 -4.54 53.58 -24.50
CA SER A 71 -5.09 52.39 -23.82
C SER A 71 -4.00 51.57 -23.11
N GLU A 72 -4.41 50.45 -22.50
CA GLU A 72 -3.52 49.55 -21.77
C GLU A 72 -2.28 49.09 -22.57
N ASN A 73 -1.25 48.73 -21.79
CA ASN A 73 0.02 48.20 -22.25
C ASN A 73 -0.18 46.87 -23.01
N PRO A 74 0.32 46.74 -24.25
CA PRO A 74 0.21 45.50 -25.00
C PRO A 74 1.07 44.39 -24.37
N ILE A 75 0.58 43.16 -24.46
CA ILE A 75 1.29 41.93 -24.09
C ILE A 75 1.51 41.13 -25.37
N LEU A 76 2.75 40.72 -25.64
CA LEU A 76 3.09 39.96 -26.84
C LEU A 76 4.26 39.00 -26.57
N PHE A 77 4.51 38.11 -27.52
CA PHE A 77 5.74 37.31 -27.62
C PHE A 77 6.66 37.95 -28.66
N GLU A 78 7.95 37.64 -28.61
CA GLU A 78 8.87 37.91 -29.72
C GLU A 78 8.36 37.30 -31.03
N GLY A 79 8.44 38.07 -32.12
CA GLY A 79 7.81 37.76 -33.41
C GLY A 79 6.27 37.86 -33.42
N GLY A 80 5.63 38.01 -32.26
CA GLY A 80 4.20 38.19 -32.06
C GLY A 80 3.76 39.65 -32.17
N THR A 81 2.45 39.87 -32.17
CA THR A 81 1.86 41.22 -32.23
C THR A 81 0.88 41.47 -31.09
N GLY A 82 0.93 42.68 -30.52
CA GLY A 82 -0.09 43.23 -29.63
C GLY A 82 -0.73 44.48 -30.23
N ILE A 83 -1.76 45.01 -29.59
CA ILE A 83 -2.39 46.28 -30.00
C ILE A 83 -2.56 47.20 -28.80
N TYR A 84 -2.49 48.50 -29.05
CA TYR A 84 -3.00 49.53 -28.15
C TYR A 84 -3.65 50.63 -28.99
N THR A 85 -4.33 51.58 -28.36
CA THR A 85 -5.12 52.60 -29.04
C THR A 85 -4.75 53.98 -28.56
N VAL A 86 -4.86 54.96 -29.47
CA VAL A 86 -4.57 56.37 -29.20
C VAL A 86 -5.75 57.21 -29.70
N ALA A 87 -6.23 58.12 -28.87
CA ALA A 87 -7.35 59.00 -29.21
C ALA A 87 -7.17 60.42 -28.63
N LEU A 88 -7.72 61.41 -29.33
CA LEU A 88 -7.91 62.75 -28.75
C LEU A 88 -9.19 62.77 -27.91
N THR A 89 -9.17 63.35 -26.71
CA THR A 89 -10.39 63.46 -25.87
C THR A 89 -11.39 64.50 -26.39
N LYS A 90 -11.00 65.35 -27.34
CA LYS A 90 -11.85 66.42 -27.90
C LYS A 90 -11.56 66.68 -29.37
N GLN A 91 -12.61 66.95 -30.14
CA GLN A 91 -12.49 67.31 -31.57
C GLN A 91 -11.49 68.47 -31.76
N PRO A 92 -10.39 68.28 -32.53
CA PRO A 92 -9.42 69.34 -32.77
C PRO A 92 -9.96 70.37 -33.77
N LEU A 93 -9.49 71.62 -33.65
CA LEU A 93 -9.84 72.71 -34.57
C LEU A 93 -9.16 72.62 -35.94
N GLY A 94 -8.17 71.74 -36.08
CA GLY A 94 -7.40 71.47 -37.29
C GLY A 94 -6.54 70.21 -37.11
N GLU A 95 -5.64 69.95 -38.03
CA GLU A 95 -4.82 68.73 -38.03
C GLU A 95 -3.87 68.66 -36.83
N VAL A 96 -3.76 67.49 -36.20
CA VAL A 96 -2.78 67.16 -35.14
C VAL A 96 -1.98 65.94 -35.58
N GLU A 97 -0.66 66.04 -35.64
CA GLU A 97 0.25 64.93 -35.93
C GLU A 97 1.00 64.52 -34.65
N VAL A 98 0.88 63.23 -34.30
CA VAL A 98 1.58 62.59 -33.19
C VAL A 98 2.62 61.64 -33.77
N THR A 99 3.89 61.91 -33.50
CA THR A 99 4.98 61.00 -33.86
C THR A 99 5.12 59.95 -32.76
N ILE A 100 5.09 58.69 -33.17
CA ILE A 100 5.22 57.52 -32.30
C ILE A 100 6.57 56.88 -32.61
N LYS A 101 7.38 56.62 -31.58
CA LYS A 101 8.68 55.96 -31.72
C LYS A 101 8.79 54.76 -30.79
N ALA A 102 8.98 53.59 -31.35
CA ALA A 102 9.37 52.39 -30.64
C ALA A 102 10.88 52.41 -30.38
N ASP A 103 11.32 51.76 -29.30
CA ASP A 103 12.73 51.46 -29.08
C ASP A 103 13.19 50.25 -29.92
N ASP A 104 14.40 49.77 -29.63
CA ASP A 104 15.04 48.73 -30.42
C ASP A 104 14.43 47.33 -30.24
N GLN A 105 13.39 47.18 -29.40
CA GLN A 105 12.73 45.89 -29.11
C GLN A 105 11.41 45.71 -29.86
N THR A 106 10.80 46.77 -30.41
CA THR A 106 9.51 46.68 -31.13
C THR A 106 9.45 47.51 -32.42
N GLU A 107 8.51 47.14 -33.29
CA GLU A 107 8.07 47.98 -34.40
C GLU A 107 6.58 48.25 -34.31
N ILE A 108 6.13 49.36 -34.91
CA ILE A 108 4.73 49.80 -34.86
C ILE A 108 4.12 49.96 -36.26
N SER A 109 2.82 49.73 -36.35
CA SER A 109 2.04 49.85 -37.58
C SER A 109 0.69 50.53 -37.34
N LEU A 110 0.31 51.41 -38.28
CA LEU A 110 -0.99 52.11 -38.28
C LEU A 110 -2.03 51.41 -39.16
N ASP A 111 -1.61 50.53 -40.07
CA ASP A 111 -2.48 49.78 -40.99
C ASP A 111 -2.50 48.27 -40.70
N GLY A 112 -1.74 47.83 -39.69
CA GLY A 112 -1.58 46.44 -39.27
C GLY A 112 -0.64 45.62 -40.16
N THR A 113 0.02 46.22 -41.15
CA THR A 113 0.85 45.51 -42.14
C THR A 113 2.21 46.15 -42.41
N THR A 114 2.30 47.48 -42.36
CA THR A 114 3.51 48.26 -42.60
C THR A 114 4.14 48.63 -41.26
N PHE A 115 5.22 47.95 -40.88
CA PHE A 115 5.92 48.14 -39.60
C PHE A 115 7.16 49.03 -39.76
N ALA A 116 7.40 49.89 -38.77
CA ALA A 116 8.59 50.72 -38.65
C ALA A 116 8.82 51.12 -37.19
N SER A 117 10.04 51.52 -36.84
CA SER A 117 10.36 52.07 -35.51
C SER A 117 9.80 53.47 -35.27
N GLU A 118 9.39 54.18 -36.33
CA GLU A 118 8.76 55.51 -36.24
C GLU A 118 7.56 55.62 -37.18
N GLN A 119 6.43 56.09 -36.66
CA GLN A 119 5.20 56.34 -37.40
C GLN A 119 4.62 57.70 -37.04
N VAL A 120 3.87 58.31 -37.97
CA VAL A 120 3.17 59.57 -37.74
C VAL A 120 1.66 59.33 -37.81
N LEU A 121 1.00 59.52 -36.68
CA LEU A 121 -0.44 59.40 -36.52
C LEU A 121 -1.10 60.76 -36.70
N THR A 122 -2.02 60.88 -37.67
CA THR A 122 -2.71 62.14 -37.95
C THR A 122 -4.15 62.09 -37.44
N PHE A 123 -4.54 63.08 -36.64
CA PHE A 123 -5.91 63.28 -36.19
C PHE A 123 -6.52 64.53 -36.83
N ASN A 124 -7.65 64.33 -37.51
CA ASN A 124 -8.56 65.40 -37.94
C ASN A 124 -9.88 65.37 -37.17
N GLU A 125 -10.07 64.34 -36.34
CA GLU A 125 -11.24 64.12 -35.50
C GLU A 125 -10.85 63.40 -34.22
N ALA A 126 -11.69 63.52 -33.19
CA ALA A 126 -11.53 62.80 -31.92
C ALA A 126 -11.99 61.34 -32.04
N LYS A 127 -11.39 60.62 -32.97
CA LYS A 127 -11.65 59.20 -33.21
C LYS A 127 -10.48 58.37 -32.70
N LEU A 128 -10.79 57.28 -32.05
CA LEU A 128 -9.83 56.29 -31.60
C LEU A 128 -9.15 55.62 -32.81
N GLN A 129 -7.82 55.52 -32.74
CA GLN A 129 -6.98 54.86 -33.74
C GLN A 129 -6.23 53.71 -33.07
N THR A 130 -6.15 52.58 -33.76
CA THR A 130 -5.45 51.38 -33.27
C THR A 130 -4.02 51.37 -33.80
N ILE A 131 -3.08 51.07 -32.91
CA ILE A 131 -1.67 50.86 -33.19
C ILE A 131 -1.37 49.38 -32.99
N THR A 132 -0.84 48.73 -34.01
CA THR A 132 -0.32 47.36 -33.89
C THR A 132 1.15 47.43 -33.55
N VAL A 133 1.55 46.72 -32.50
CA VAL A 133 2.95 46.59 -32.04
C VAL A 133 3.41 45.18 -32.38
N ARG A 134 4.62 45.04 -32.89
CA ARG A 134 5.28 43.75 -33.13
C ARG A 134 6.57 43.70 -32.33
N GLY A 135 6.75 42.63 -31.57
CA GLY A 135 8.01 42.31 -30.90
C GLY A 135 9.01 41.87 -31.97
N LEU A 136 10.21 42.40 -31.91
CA LEU A 136 11.27 41.87 -32.75
C LEU A 136 11.60 40.44 -32.30
N ASP A 137 11.91 39.60 -33.27
CA ASP A 137 12.24 38.19 -33.06
C ASP A 137 13.73 38.07 -33.25
N ASP A 138 14.46 37.69 -32.22
CA ASP A 138 15.87 37.37 -32.33
C ASP A 138 16.17 35.93 -31.90
N GLN A 139 17.35 35.66 -31.37
CA GLN A 139 17.81 34.31 -31.01
C GLN A 139 18.55 34.34 -29.66
N GLU A 140 18.47 35.45 -28.92
CA GLU A 140 19.11 35.60 -27.61
C GLU A 140 18.09 35.28 -26.52
N VAL A 141 18.47 34.42 -25.58
CA VAL A 141 17.66 34.16 -24.39
C VAL A 141 17.83 35.35 -23.43
N GLU A 142 16.88 36.27 -23.46
CA GLU A 142 16.84 37.48 -22.63
C GLU A 142 15.87 37.35 -21.44
N GLY A 143 14.93 36.41 -21.52
CA GLY A 143 13.79 36.28 -20.61
C GLY A 143 12.71 37.34 -20.80
N ASP A 144 11.63 37.24 -20.01
CA ASP A 144 10.54 38.21 -20.07
C ASP A 144 11.07 39.63 -19.84
N HIS A 145 10.82 40.53 -20.79
CA HIS A 145 11.35 41.90 -20.78
C HIS A 145 10.33 42.93 -21.28
N GLU A 146 10.72 44.21 -21.29
CA GLU A 146 9.84 45.32 -21.63
C GLU A 146 10.38 46.16 -22.79
N SER A 147 9.49 46.62 -23.69
CA SER A 147 9.76 47.64 -24.71
C SER A 147 9.02 48.93 -24.42
N THR A 148 9.61 50.07 -24.76
CA THR A 148 9.06 51.41 -24.55
C THR A 148 8.70 52.10 -25.88
N ILE A 149 7.46 52.61 -25.95
CA ILE A 149 6.94 53.31 -27.12
C ILE A 149 6.56 54.74 -26.73
N SER A 150 7.27 55.72 -27.29
CA SER A 150 7.11 57.14 -26.97
C SER A 150 6.21 57.89 -27.94
N HIS A 151 5.48 58.88 -27.42
CA HIS A 151 4.53 59.68 -28.19
C HIS A 151 4.83 61.18 -28.04
N GLU A 152 4.92 61.89 -29.15
CA GLU A 152 5.16 63.35 -29.17
C GLU A 152 4.24 64.03 -30.19
N ILE A 153 3.54 65.09 -29.78
CA ILE A 153 2.86 65.97 -30.73
C ILE A 153 3.92 66.82 -31.42
N THR A 154 4.15 66.58 -32.70
CA THR A 154 5.18 67.27 -33.49
C THR A 154 4.61 68.36 -34.38
N LYS A 155 3.30 68.33 -34.66
CA LYS A 155 2.56 69.38 -35.37
C LYS A 155 1.12 69.46 -34.86
N SER A 156 0.60 70.68 -34.70
CA SER A 156 -0.78 70.90 -34.29
C SER A 156 -1.29 72.25 -34.79
N GLU A 157 -2.40 72.23 -35.53
CA GLU A 157 -3.16 73.44 -35.90
C GLU A 157 -4.09 73.91 -34.76
N ASP A 158 -4.25 73.09 -33.72
CA ASP A 158 -4.99 73.40 -32.49
C ASP A 158 -4.06 73.42 -31.28
N SER A 159 -3.01 74.23 -31.36
CA SER A 159 -1.96 74.34 -30.33
C SER A 159 -2.44 74.75 -28.93
N VAL A 160 -3.69 75.23 -28.80
CA VAL A 160 -4.29 75.56 -27.49
C VAL A 160 -4.79 74.31 -26.79
N ASN A 161 -5.43 73.40 -27.53
CA ASN A 161 -5.94 72.15 -26.97
C ASN A 161 -4.88 71.03 -27.00
N TYR A 162 -4.00 71.04 -28.01
CA TYR A 162 -2.97 70.02 -28.24
C TYR A 162 -1.62 70.70 -28.54
N PRO A 163 -0.92 71.24 -27.52
CA PRO A 163 0.39 71.85 -27.70
C PRO A 163 1.46 70.82 -28.10
N LEU A 164 2.52 71.28 -28.76
CA LEU A 164 3.66 70.41 -29.09
C LEU A 164 4.35 69.91 -27.82
N GLY A 165 4.77 68.65 -27.82
CA GLY A 165 5.50 68.05 -26.70
C GLY A 165 5.17 66.58 -26.47
N ASN A 166 5.86 66.01 -25.49
CA ASN A 166 5.73 64.61 -25.10
C ASN A 166 4.35 64.35 -24.45
N VAL A 167 3.75 63.23 -24.83
CA VAL A 167 2.39 62.83 -24.50
C VAL A 167 2.36 61.66 -23.51
N GLY A 168 3.45 60.92 -23.37
CA GLY A 168 3.54 59.73 -22.53
C GLY A 168 4.27 58.58 -23.22
N LEU A 169 4.41 57.49 -22.48
CA LEU A 169 5.01 56.24 -22.92
C LEU A 169 3.98 55.11 -22.78
N VAL A 170 4.07 54.13 -23.68
CA VAL A 170 3.47 52.80 -23.53
C VAL A 170 4.59 51.83 -23.24
N THR A 171 4.36 50.89 -22.32
CA THR A 171 5.28 49.80 -22.04
C THR A 171 4.68 48.52 -22.58
N ALA A 172 5.38 47.81 -23.45
CA ALA A 172 4.96 46.52 -23.95
C ALA A 172 5.67 45.41 -23.16
N ASN A 173 4.92 44.46 -22.60
CA ASN A 173 5.52 43.26 -21.97
C ASN A 173 5.75 42.22 -23.05
N ILE A 174 6.99 41.75 -23.20
CA ILE A 174 7.42 40.82 -24.23
C ILE A 174 7.84 39.52 -23.54
N PHE A 175 7.15 38.44 -23.88
CA PHE A 175 7.55 37.07 -23.52
C PHE A 175 8.56 36.57 -24.54
N ASP A 176 9.75 36.21 -24.04
CA ASP A 176 10.83 35.62 -24.82
C ASP A 176 10.36 34.26 -25.38
N ASN A 177 10.52 34.07 -26.68
CA ASN A 177 10.05 32.87 -27.38
C ASN A 177 11.14 31.79 -27.51
N ASP A 178 12.36 32.09 -27.07
CA ASP A 178 13.55 31.25 -27.05
C ASP A 178 13.69 30.48 -25.73
N ILE A 179 13.01 30.87 -24.63
CA ILE A 179 12.92 30.05 -23.40
C ILE A 179 12.10 28.78 -23.66
N PRO A 180 12.70 27.58 -23.55
CA PRO A 180 12.02 26.33 -23.84
C PRO A 180 10.93 25.99 -22.79
N ILE A 181 9.86 25.35 -23.25
CA ILE A 181 8.82 24.77 -22.39
C ILE A 181 9.15 23.31 -22.12
N VAL A 182 9.13 22.89 -20.85
CA VAL A 182 9.44 21.52 -20.43
C VAL A 182 8.21 20.81 -19.84
N THR A 183 8.05 19.53 -20.20
CA THR A 183 7.02 18.63 -19.69
C THR A 183 7.60 17.25 -19.32
N ILE A 184 6.89 16.50 -18.48
CA ILE A 184 7.25 15.14 -18.06
C ILE A 184 6.08 14.18 -18.33
N THR A 185 6.36 12.95 -18.75
CA THR A 185 5.37 11.87 -18.92
C THR A 185 6.04 10.52 -18.70
N ALA A 186 5.35 9.58 -18.05
CA ALA A 186 5.77 8.18 -18.06
C ALA A 186 5.53 7.61 -19.47
N SER A 187 6.61 7.32 -20.19
CA SER A 187 6.57 6.68 -21.51
C SER A 187 6.37 5.17 -21.40
N ASP A 188 6.80 4.59 -20.28
CA ASP A 188 6.45 3.26 -19.85
C ASP A 188 6.06 3.30 -18.37
N LEU A 189 4.83 2.86 -18.08
CA LEU A 189 4.20 2.97 -16.75
C LEU A 189 4.44 1.72 -15.90
N GLU A 190 4.80 0.60 -16.52
CA GLU A 190 4.84 -0.72 -15.91
C GLU A 190 6.31 -1.16 -15.86
N ALA A 191 6.94 -1.00 -14.70
CA ALA A 191 8.20 -1.65 -14.38
C ALA A 191 7.91 -2.96 -13.63
N ALA A 192 8.80 -3.94 -13.70
CA ALA A 192 8.70 -5.16 -12.91
C ALA A 192 10.09 -5.63 -12.47
N GLU A 193 10.20 -6.03 -11.21
CA GLU A 193 11.40 -6.70 -10.71
C GLU A 193 11.65 -8.03 -11.42
N LYS A 194 10.55 -8.68 -11.82
CA LYS A 194 10.59 -9.88 -12.64
C LYS A 194 11.31 -9.60 -13.95
N ASP A 195 12.39 -10.35 -14.18
CA ASP A 195 13.28 -10.18 -15.33
C ASP A 195 13.95 -8.78 -15.43
N GLN A 196 13.86 -7.96 -14.37
CA GLN A 196 14.29 -6.55 -14.29
C GLN A 196 13.76 -5.70 -15.45
N ASP A 197 12.45 -5.74 -15.69
CA ASP A 197 11.78 -4.96 -16.72
C ASP A 197 11.70 -3.48 -16.30
N PRO A 198 12.40 -2.56 -16.98
CA PRO A 198 12.49 -1.18 -16.52
C PRO A 198 11.30 -0.33 -16.99
N GLY A 199 10.78 0.50 -16.09
CA GLY A 199 9.88 1.60 -16.44
C GLY A 199 10.65 2.77 -17.05
N SER A 200 9.95 3.70 -17.71
CA SER A 200 10.60 4.83 -18.39
C SER A 200 9.79 6.12 -18.30
N ILE A 201 10.47 7.22 -17.99
CA ILE A 201 9.95 8.58 -17.98
C ILE A 201 10.62 9.38 -19.09
N THR A 202 9.82 10.03 -19.93
CA THR A 202 10.30 10.97 -20.95
C THR A 202 10.09 12.41 -20.47
N ILE A 203 11.17 13.17 -20.45
CA ILE A 203 11.16 14.62 -20.27
C ILE A 203 11.34 15.27 -21.65
N THR A 204 10.40 16.15 -22.03
CA THR A 204 10.34 16.75 -23.37
C THR A 204 10.43 18.26 -23.27
N ARG A 205 11.18 18.89 -24.17
CA ARG A 205 11.19 20.33 -24.41
C ARG A 205 10.52 20.70 -25.74
N SER A 206 9.92 21.88 -25.79
CA SER A 206 9.53 22.56 -27.03
C SER A 206 10.06 24.00 -27.03
N GLY A 207 10.31 24.57 -28.21
CA GLY A 207 11.00 25.86 -28.35
C GLY A 207 12.41 25.63 -28.88
N ASP A 208 13.37 26.44 -28.44
CA ASP A 208 14.75 26.31 -28.88
C ASP A 208 15.39 24.97 -28.45
N THR A 209 16.15 24.39 -29.37
CA THR A 209 16.92 23.17 -29.16
C THR A 209 18.42 23.36 -29.41
N SER A 210 18.87 24.58 -29.69
CA SER A 210 20.23 24.87 -30.14
C SER A 210 21.31 24.49 -29.13
N GLU A 211 21.01 24.61 -27.83
CA GLU A 211 21.92 24.33 -26.72
C GLU A 211 21.42 23.16 -25.84
N ASP A 212 22.30 22.65 -24.98
CA ASP A 212 21.95 21.66 -23.94
C ASP A 212 21.01 22.29 -22.89
N LEU A 213 19.92 21.60 -22.54
CA LEU A 213 18.99 22.03 -21.49
C LEU A 213 19.06 21.09 -20.29
N THR A 214 19.44 21.60 -19.11
CA THR A 214 19.46 20.81 -17.87
C THR A 214 18.14 20.99 -17.11
N VAL A 215 17.41 19.90 -16.91
CA VAL A 215 16.12 19.87 -16.21
C VAL A 215 16.27 19.14 -14.88
N SER A 216 15.87 19.79 -13.79
CA SER A 216 15.95 19.20 -12.44
C SER A 216 14.61 18.60 -12.01
N TYR A 217 14.64 17.51 -11.24
CA TYR A 217 13.46 16.80 -10.75
C TYR A 217 13.68 16.20 -9.35
N MET A 218 12.59 15.90 -8.65
CA MET A 218 12.61 15.27 -7.33
C MET A 218 11.50 14.24 -7.17
N THR A 219 11.70 13.30 -6.25
CA THR A 219 10.67 12.35 -5.83
C THR A 219 9.65 13.04 -4.93
N PHE A 220 8.36 12.78 -5.12
CA PHE A 220 7.30 13.33 -4.25
C PHE A 220 6.19 12.31 -4.03
N GLY A 221 6.04 11.86 -2.78
CA GLY A 221 4.98 10.93 -2.39
C GLY A 221 5.11 9.54 -3.00
N SER A 222 6.32 9.09 -3.32
CA SER A 222 6.63 7.70 -3.71
C SER A 222 6.38 6.75 -2.55
N THR A 223 5.99 5.51 -2.87
CA THR A 223 6.02 4.40 -1.90
C THR A 223 7.36 3.70 -1.95
N ALA A 224 7.93 3.54 -3.16
CA ALA A 224 9.29 3.04 -3.36
C ALA A 224 10.34 3.98 -2.74
N THR A 225 11.32 3.35 -2.09
CA THR A 225 12.52 3.90 -1.48
C THR A 225 13.72 3.87 -2.42
N ALA A 226 14.95 4.09 -1.93
CA ALA A 226 16.15 4.12 -2.77
C ALA A 226 16.79 2.73 -2.94
N ASP A 227 16.29 1.72 -2.23
CA ASP A 227 16.78 0.35 -2.32
C ASP A 227 16.08 -0.44 -3.47
N ASP A 228 14.92 0.05 -3.95
CA ASP A 228 14.03 -0.67 -4.89
C ASP A 228 14.36 -0.40 -6.38
N TYR A 229 15.29 0.52 -6.65
CA TYR A 229 15.76 0.83 -8.00
C TYR A 229 17.22 1.28 -8.02
N SER A 230 17.87 1.11 -9.15
CA SER A 230 19.31 1.34 -9.28
C SER A 230 19.71 2.82 -9.45
N GLU A 231 18.77 3.66 -9.89
CA GLU A 231 19.02 5.06 -10.22
C GLU A 231 19.00 5.99 -9.00
N THR A 232 19.79 7.07 -9.02
CA THR A 232 19.65 8.13 -8.02
C THR A 232 18.57 9.12 -8.44
N LEU A 233 17.37 8.97 -7.90
CA LEU A 233 16.28 9.91 -8.08
C LEU A 233 16.41 11.06 -7.07
N ASN A 234 16.03 12.29 -7.46
CA ASN A 234 16.42 13.60 -6.86
C ASN A 234 17.69 14.21 -7.47
N GLY A 235 17.62 14.56 -8.75
CA GLY A 235 18.75 15.10 -9.49
C GLY A 235 18.33 15.92 -10.71
N SER A 236 19.14 15.85 -11.76
CA SER A 236 18.85 16.50 -13.03
C SER A 236 19.19 15.59 -14.21
N VAL A 237 18.58 15.87 -15.34
CA VAL A 237 18.88 15.25 -16.63
C VAL A 237 19.13 16.34 -17.67
N THR A 238 19.97 16.05 -18.66
CA THR A 238 20.26 16.98 -19.75
C THR A 238 19.57 16.51 -21.03
N ILE A 239 18.75 17.36 -21.63
CA ILE A 239 18.31 17.22 -23.02
C ILE A 239 19.41 17.85 -23.88
N ALA A 240 20.11 17.03 -24.67
CA ALA A 240 21.23 17.50 -25.47
C ALA A 240 20.81 18.49 -26.57
N ALA A 241 21.74 19.35 -26.98
CA ALA A 241 21.61 20.22 -28.14
C ALA A 241 21.15 19.43 -29.38
N GLY A 242 20.13 19.95 -30.07
CA GLY A 242 19.45 19.34 -31.21
C GLY A 242 18.36 18.33 -30.85
N GLU A 243 18.28 17.87 -29.59
CA GLU A 243 17.26 16.92 -29.14
C GLU A 243 16.07 17.63 -28.49
N SER A 244 14.87 17.07 -28.66
CA SER A 244 13.64 17.59 -28.05
C SER A 244 13.24 16.83 -26.78
N SER A 245 13.91 15.74 -26.43
CA SER A 245 13.54 14.91 -25.29
C SER A 245 14.71 14.08 -24.77
N VAL A 246 14.58 13.63 -23.53
CA VAL A 246 15.47 12.65 -22.90
C VAL A 246 14.63 11.64 -22.11
N GLU A 247 15.06 10.38 -22.13
CA GLU A 247 14.43 9.28 -21.39
C GLU A 247 15.24 8.99 -20.12
N LEU A 248 14.54 8.91 -18.99
CA LEU A 248 15.03 8.40 -17.72
C LEU A 248 14.45 7.01 -17.51
N LYS A 249 15.31 6.00 -17.46
CA LYS A 249 14.91 4.64 -17.12
C LYS A 249 14.91 4.47 -15.61
N ILE A 250 13.96 3.70 -15.11
CA ILE A 250 13.89 3.27 -13.72
C ILE A 250 13.99 1.77 -13.76
N THR A 251 15.13 1.25 -13.33
CA THR A 251 15.44 -0.18 -13.34
C THR A 251 15.19 -0.72 -11.94
N PRO A 252 14.14 -1.56 -11.75
CA PRO A 252 13.90 -2.18 -10.46
C PRO A 252 15.09 -3.04 -10.04
N GLU A 253 15.43 -2.96 -8.75
CA GLU A 253 16.35 -3.92 -8.15
C GLU A 253 15.56 -5.17 -7.75
N ILE A 254 16.18 -6.34 -7.91
CA ILE A 254 15.53 -7.60 -7.50
C ILE A 254 15.77 -7.78 -6.01
N ASP A 255 14.71 -7.80 -5.21
CA ASP A 255 14.82 -8.15 -3.80
C ASP A 255 14.40 -9.60 -3.47
N SER A 256 13.63 -10.29 -4.33
CA SER A 256 13.28 -11.72 -4.35
C SER A 256 12.90 -12.43 -3.04
N ARG A 257 12.80 -11.74 -1.91
CA ARG A 257 12.72 -12.35 -0.56
C ARG A 257 11.80 -11.58 0.37
N ILE A 258 11.31 -10.41 -0.02
CA ILE A 258 10.35 -9.63 0.73
C ILE A 258 9.17 -9.38 -0.21
N ASP A 259 7.95 -9.72 0.24
CA ASP A 259 6.74 -9.24 -0.44
C ASP A 259 6.48 -7.84 0.10
N GLU A 260 6.90 -6.84 -0.67
CA GLU A 260 6.69 -5.43 -0.39
C GLU A 260 5.42 -4.91 -1.07
N GLY A 261 4.87 -5.70 -2.00
CA GLY A 261 3.75 -5.38 -2.85
C GLY A 261 4.10 -4.35 -3.92
N ASP A 262 3.17 -4.09 -4.85
CA ASP A 262 3.39 -3.11 -5.91
C ASP A 262 3.67 -1.71 -5.36
N GLU A 263 4.78 -1.12 -5.79
CA GLU A 263 5.22 0.18 -5.36
C GLU A 263 5.13 1.25 -6.45
N THR A 264 5.27 2.53 -6.08
CA THR A 264 5.22 3.65 -7.01
C THR A 264 6.40 4.60 -6.88
N VAL A 265 7.00 4.93 -8.02
CA VAL A 265 7.97 6.01 -8.17
C VAL A 265 7.28 7.23 -8.77
N ASN A 266 7.41 8.38 -8.10
CA ASN A 266 6.65 9.59 -8.39
C ASN A 266 7.60 10.77 -8.56
N LEU A 267 7.76 11.28 -9.78
CA LEU A 267 8.67 12.38 -10.10
C LEU A 267 7.92 13.69 -10.40
N VAL A 268 8.45 14.79 -9.86
CA VAL A 268 8.00 16.16 -10.12
C VAL A 268 9.15 17.00 -10.67
N LEU A 269 8.86 17.81 -11.69
CA LEU A 269 9.83 18.77 -12.24
C LEU A 269 10.01 19.99 -11.34
N ASN A 270 11.25 20.41 -11.14
CA ASN A 270 11.60 21.64 -10.42
C ASN A 270 11.50 22.86 -11.35
N THR A 271 11.21 24.04 -10.80
CA THR A 271 11.22 25.31 -11.56
C THR A 271 12.65 25.79 -11.85
N SER A 272 12.88 26.40 -13.01
CA SER A 272 14.15 27.06 -13.39
C SER A 272 13.86 28.39 -14.10
N GLU A 273 14.87 29.26 -14.20
CA GLU A 273 14.87 30.42 -15.11
C GLU A 273 15.14 29.99 -16.56
N ASP A 274 15.80 28.85 -16.78
CA ASP A 274 16.19 28.35 -18.10
C ASP A 274 15.03 27.69 -18.89
N TYR A 275 13.89 27.45 -18.25
CA TYR A 275 12.73 26.83 -18.89
C TYR A 275 11.41 27.14 -18.19
N ASN A 276 10.34 27.13 -18.96
CA ASN A 276 8.98 27.27 -18.48
C ASN A 276 8.30 25.91 -18.31
N LEU A 277 7.59 25.70 -17.19
CA LEU A 277 6.82 24.48 -16.96
C LEU A 277 5.35 24.69 -17.35
N VAL A 278 4.93 24.28 -18.54
CA VAL A 278 3.52 24.39 -18.97
C VAL A 278 2.99 23.00 -19.33
N GLY A 279 1.90 22.57 -18.68
CA GLY A 279 1.31 21.24 -18.89
C GLY A 279 1.65 20.24 -17.78
N LYS A 280 1.99 18.99 -18.13
CA LYS A 280 2.28 17.92 -17.16
C LYS A 280 3.62 18.17 -16.46
N ARG A 281 3.59 18.19 -15.12
CA ARG A 281 4.75 18.37 -14.25
C ARG A 281 4.99 17.20 -13.29
N PHE A 282 4.19 16.14 -13.40
CA PHE A 282 4.20 14.95 -12.56
C PHE A 282 4.15 13.70 -13.44
N ALA A 283 4.95 12.69 -13.11
CA ALA A 283 4.90 11.36 -13.68
C ALA A 283 4.99 10.30 -12.57
N GLN A 284 4.25 9.21 -12.75
CA GLN A 284 4.22 8.06 -11.86
C GLN A 284 4.55 6.81 -12.68
N ILE A 285 5.37 5.93 -12.13
CA ILE A 285 5.60 4.55 -12.58
C ILE A 285 5.21 3.62 -11.45
N THR A 286 4.63 2.47 -11.78
CA THR A 286 4.42 1.36 -10.85
C THR A 286 5.53 0.34 -11.05
N ILE A 287 6.15 -0.11 -9.96
CA ILE A 287 7.06 -1.25 -9.92
C ILE A 287 6.25 -2.44 -9.45
N ALA A 288 6.06 -3.42 -10.32
CA ALA A 288 5.43 -4.68 -9.97
C ALA A 288 6.45 -5.59 -9.27
N ASP A 289 6.07 -6.03 -8.08
CA ASP A 289 6.85 -6.93 -7.23
C ASP A 289 7.03 -8.30 -7.93
N ASP A 290 8.22 -8.88 -7.87
CA ASP A 290 8.47 -10.22 -8.42
C ASP A 290 7.96 -11.37 -7.55
N THR A 291 7.59 -11.09 -6.31
CA THR A 291 7.10 -12.06 -5.32
C THR A 291 5.59 -12.30 -5.42
N SER A 292 5.10 -12.53 -6.63
CA SER A 292 3.78 -13.15 -6.79
C SER A 292 3.80 -14.59 -6.22
N SER A 293 3.35 -14.79 -4.98
CA SER A 293 3.05 -16.12 -4.39
C SER A 293 4.23 -17.11 -4.31
N VAL A 294 5.43 -16.65 -3.95
CA VAL A 294 6.38 -17.59 -3.35
C VAL A 294 5.77 -17.97 -2.00
N PRO A 295 5.54 -19.26 -1.68
CA PRO A 295 5.23 -19.65 -0.32
C PRO A 295 6.34 -19.07 0.54
N ASP A 296 6.04 -18.08 1.40
CA ASP A 296 7.01 -17.74 2.41
C ASP A 296 7.22 -19.02 3.22
N ASN A 297 8.44 -19.55 3.23
CA ASN A 297 8.78 -20.66 4.12
C ASN A 297 8.95 -20.12 5.55
N SER A 298 8.14 -19.12 5.93
CA SER A 298 8.26 -18.46 7.21
C SER A 298 7.40 -19.21 8.21
N THR A 299 7.96 -19.43 9.39
CA THR A 299 7.14 -19.83 10.53
C THR A 299 6.25 -18.68 10.94
N ARG A 300 4.99 -18.96 11.21
CA ARG A 300 4.01 -17.96 11.61
C ARG A 300 3.60 -18.13 13.07
N PHE A 301 3.47 -17.02 13.78
CA PHE A 301 3.00 -16.99 15.16
C PHE A 301 1.96 -15.89 15.35
N VAL A 302 0.82 -16.24 15.94
CA VAL A 302 -0.22 -15.26 16.28
C VAL A 302 -0.09 -14.84 17.73
N TRP A 303 0.11 -13.54 17.93
CA TRP A 303 0.19 -12.90 19.23
C TRP A 303 -1.10 -12.16 19.55
N ARG A 304 -1.65 -12.41 20.73
CA ARG A 304 -2.81 -11.68 21.25
C ARG A 304 -2.45 -10.83 22.47
N ASN A 305 -2.82 -9.55 22.44
CA ASN A 305 -2.83 -8.71 23.63
C ASN A 305 -4.18 -8.84 24.35
N SER A 306 -4.19 -9.54 25.49
CA SER A 306 -5.42 -9.80 26.25
C SER A 306 -6.01 -8.55 26.93
N LEU A 307 -5.25 -7.45 27.00
CA LEU A 307 -5.70 -6.18 27.60
C LEU A 307 -6.30 -5.22 26.57
N THR A 308 -5.76 -5.19 25.35
CA THR A 308 -6.17 -4.26 24.29
C THR A 308 -7.02 -4.91 23.20
N GLY A 309 -6.91 -6.24 23.05
CA GLY A 309 -7.53 -6.99 21.95
C GLY A 309 -6.73 -6.95 20.64
N GLU A 310 -5.58 -6.26 20.61
CA GLU A 310 -4.71 -6.21 19.43
C GLU A 310 -4.11 -7.59 19.15
N ASN A 311 -4.07 -7.96 17.87
CA ASN A 311 -3.46 -9.20 17.42
C ASN A 311 -2.34 -8.90 16.41
N LYS A 312 -1.27 -9.67 16.43
CA LYS A 312 -0.12 -9.53 15.52
C LYS A 312 0.26 -10.89 14.99
N LEU A 313 0.69 -10.95 13.74
CA LEU A 313 1.33 -12.10 13.13
C LEU A 313 2.83 -11.82 13.10
N TRP A 314 3.63 -12.71 13.68
CA TRP A 314 5.05 -12.77 13.40
C TRP A 314 5.29 -13.78 12.32
N LYS A 315 6.06 -13.38 11.33
CA LYS A 315 6.65 -14.25 10.32
C LYS A 315 8.13 -14.33 10.56
N ILE A 316 8.66 -15.54 10.62
CA ILE A 316 10.08 -15.78 10.87
C ILE A 316 10.63 -16.57 9.71
N ASP A 317 11.46 -15.91 8.91
CA ASP A 317 12.07 -16.53 7.73
C ASP A 317 13.36 -17.30 8.06
N ASP A 318 13.91 -17.99 7.06
CA ASP A 318 15.19 -18.70 7.12
C ASP A 318 16.39 -17.79 7.46
N THR A 319 16.25 -16.47 7.35
CA THR A 319 17.28 -15.49 7.76
C THR A 319 17.18 -15.12 9.24
N HIS A 320 16.21 -15.69 9.95
CA HIS A 320 15.89 -15.44 11.35
C HIS A 320 15.37 -14.02 11.60
N GLN A 321 14.82 -13.35 10.57
CA GLN A 321 14.22 -12.04 10.73
C GLN A 321 12.74 -12.18 11.09
N VAL A 322 12.30 -11.34 12.03
CA VAL A 322 10.89 -11.26 12.42
C VAL A 322 10.23 -10.13 11.64
N ASN A 323 9.39 -10.49 10.67
CA ASN A 323 8.45 -9.55 10.08
C ASN A 323 7.15 -9.55 10.91
N THR A 324 6.64 -8.38 11.25
CA THR A 324 5.43 -8.23 12.07
C THR A 324 4.29 -7.63 11.26
N VAL A 325 3.24 -8.41 11.06
CA VAL A 325 1.99 -7.96 10.43
C VAL A 325 0.96 -7.68 11.53
N SER A 326 0.23 -6.57 11.42
CA SER A 326 -0.88 -6.29 12.33
C SER A 326 -2.15 -7.00 11.86
N LEU A 327 -2.73 -7.82 12.72
CA LEU A 327 -3.98 -8.53 12.45
C LEU A 327 -5.19 -7.73 12.99
N PRO A 328 -6.42 -8.04 12.54
CA PRO A 328 -7.62 -7.41 13.08
C PRO A 328 -7.70 -7.53 14.61
N ALA A 329 -7.92 -6.40 15.28
CA ALA A 329 -8.10 -6.38 16.73
C ALA A 329 -9.47 -6.97 17.12
N GLU A 330 -9.46 -7.89 18.07
CA GLU A 330 -10.68 -8.49 18.64
C GLU A 330 -11.07 -7.75 19.91
N LYS A 331 -12.20 -7.05 19.84
CA LYS A 331 -12.68 -6.13 20.88
C LYS A 331 -13.36 -6.83 22.04
N ASP A 332 -13.88 -8.04 21.84
CA ASP A 332 -14.35 -8.88 22.94
C ASP A 332 -13.15 -9.56 23.60
N LEU A 333 -12.71 -8.98 24.72
CA LEU A 333 -11.57 -9.49 25.48
C LEU A 333 -11.85 -10.84 26.16
N ASN A 334 -13.09 -11.33 26.15
CA ASN A 334 -13.41 -12.67 26.66
C ASN A 334 -13.16 -13.77 25.62
N LEU A 335 -12.96 -13.41 24.35
CA LEU A 335 -12.48 -14.34 23.32
C LEU A 335 -10.99 -14.60 23.58
N GLU A 336 -10.63 -15.87 23.70
CA GLU A 336 -9.26 -16.34 23.88
C GLU A 336 -8.94 -17.35 22.78
N ILE A 337 -7.71 -17.32 22.27
CA ILE A 337 -7.23 -18.36 21.37
C ILE A 337 -7.06 -19.64 22.20
N GLN A 338 -7.54 -20.78 21.71
CA GLN A 338 -7.41 -22.08 22.39
C GLN A 338 -6.41 -23.02 21.72
N GLY A 339 -6.13 -22.84 20.42
CA GLY A 339 -5.19 -23.68 19.68
C GLY A 339 -5.21 -23.38 18.18
N THR A 340 -4.38 -24.11 17.44
CA THR A 340 -4.25 -24.10 15.98
C THR A 340 -4.63 -25.45 15.40
N GLY A 341 -4.91 -25.50 14.10
CA GLY A 341 -5.25 -26.73 13.39
C GLY A 341 -5.65 -26.50 11.95
N ASP A 342 -5.95 -27.56 11.22
CA ASP A 342 -6.52 -27.50 9.86
C ASP A 342 -8.05 -27.61 9.95
N PHE A 343 -8.76 -26.51 10.22
CA PHE A 343 -10.23 -26.56 10.38
C PHE A 343 -10.95 -26.45 9.03
N ASP A 344 -10.32 -25.86 8.02
CA ASP A 344 -10.93 -25.67 6.70
C ASP A 344 -10.61 -26.78 5.68
N GLY A 345 -9.62 -27.63 5.97
CA GLY A 345 -9.24 -28.84 5.23
C GLY A 345 -8.33 -28.56 4.04
N ASP A 346 -7.51 -27.52 4.10
CA ASP A 346 -6.57 -27.18 3.04
C ASP A 346 -5.21 -27.90 3.16
N GLY A 347 -4.99 -28.61 4.27
CA GLY A 347 -3.82 -29.41 4.58
C GLY A 347 -2.78 -28.67 5.43
N GLU A 348 -3.02 -27.41 5.80
CA GLU A 348 -2.13 -26.60 6.63
C GLU A 348 -2.73 -26.42 8.03
N THR A 349 -1.89 -26.46 9.07
CA THR A 349 -2.36 -26.28 10.46
C THR A 349 -2.36 -24.81 10.89
N ASP A 350 -2.68 -23.89 9.97
CA ASP A 350 -2.52 -22.45 10.15
C ASP A 350 -3.80 -21.72 10.60
N ASP A 351 -4.90 -22.45 10.75
CA ASP A 351 -6.12 -21.88 11.30
C ASP A 351 -6.03 -21.70 12.81
N VAL A 352 -6.65 -20.64 13.33
CA VAL A 352 -6.60 -20.27 14.75
C VAL A 352 -7.98 -20.37 15.39
N PHE A 353 -8.14 -21.25 16.39
CA PHE A 353 -9.40 -21.46 17.10
C PHE A 353 -9.59 -20.49 18.28
N TRP A 354 -10.79 -19.93 18.39
CA TRP A 354 -11.16 -18.95 19.41
C TRP A 354 -12.37 -19.40 20.22
N LEU A 355 -12.31 -19.23 21.53
CA LEU A 355 -13.40 -19.49 22.48
C LEU A 355 -13.66 -18.27 23.35
N ASN A 356 -14.92 -17.87 23.47
CA ASN A 356 -15.35 -16.89 24.44
C ASN A 356 -15.53 -17.55 25.81
N LYS A 357 -14.63 -17.28 26.76
CA LYS A 357 -14.64 -17.91 28.10
C LYS A 357 -15.85 -17.52 28.97
N VAL A 358 -16.67 -16.57 28.54
CA VAL A 358 -17.87 -16.11 29.27
C VAL A 358 -19.17 -16.54 28.60
N THR A 359 -19.22 -16.55 27.26
CA THR A 359 -20.47 -16.86 26.52
C THR A 359 -20.45 -18.24 25.87
N GLY A 360 -19.29 -18.88 25.78
CA GLY A 360 -19.12 -20.13 25.04
C GLY A 360 -19.17 -19.96 23.51
N ALA A 361 -19.27 -18.73 22.98
CA ALA A 361 -19.20 -18.51 21.54
C ALA A 361 -17.84 -18.97 20.98
N ILE A 362 -17.88 -19.69 19.86
CA ILE A 362 -16.69 -20.22 19.19
C ILE A 362 -16.59 -19.66 17.77
N LYS A 363 -15.36 -19.48 17.30
CA LYS A 363 -15.03 -19.08 15.93
C LYS A 363 -13.63 -19.60 15.60
N TYR A 364 -13.28 -19.61 14.33
CA TYR A 364 -11.89 -19.75 13.94
C TYR A 364 -11.53 -18.71 12.88
N TRP A 365 -10.23 -18.49 12.77
CA TRP A 365 -9.62 -17.66 11.76
C TRP A 365 -8.96 -18.58 10.76
N GLN A 366 -9.35 -18.43 9.50
CA GLN A 366 -8.72 -19.12 8.38
C GLN A 366 -7.43 -18.42 7.99
N GLY A 367 -6.33 -19.15 7.95
CA GLY A 367 -5.06 -18.67 7.43
C GLY A 367 -5.05 -18.67 5.90
N GLN A 368 -4.76 -17.53 5.27
CA GLN A 368 -4.53 -17.46 3.82
C GLN A 368 -3.34 -16.54 3.54
N GLY A 369 -2.13 -17.04 3.80
CA GLY A 369 -0.92 -16.22 3.78
C GLY A 369 -0.99 -15.14 4.87
N ASP A 370 -1.19 -13.90 4.45
CA ASP A 370 -1.23 -12.72 5.34
C ASP A 370 -2.63 -12.23 5.66
N GLU A 371 -3.60 -12.78 4.94
CA GLU A 371 -5.00 -12.49 5.16
C GLU A 371 -5.58 -13.50 6.14
N ILE A 372 -6.47 -12.99 6.99
CA ILE A 372 -7.27 -13.83 7.87
C ILE A 372 -8.73 -13.67 7.48
N LYS A 373 -9.40 -14.80 7.26
CA LYS A 373 -10.85 -14.85 7.12
C LYS A 373 -11.49 -15.39 8.38
N GLU A 374 -12.33 -14.58 9.01
CA GLU A 374 -13.07 -15.02 10.19
C GLU A 374 -14.27 -15.91 9.81
N VAL A 375 -14.40 -17.04 10.49
CA VAL A 375 -15.54 -17.95 10.42
C VAL A 375 -16.15 -18.10 11.80
N ILE A 376 -17.37 -17.57 11.97
CA ILE A 376 -18.14 -17.72 13.21
C ILE A 376 -18.81 -19.09 13.20
N ILE A 377 -18.61 -19.89 14.25
CA ILE A 377 -19.23 -21.21 14.35
C ILE A 377 -20.51 -21.13 15.19
N GLU A 378 -21.64 -21.55 14.63
CA GLU A 378 -22.89 -21.69 15.36
C GLU A 378 -22.91 -23.01 16.16
N SER A 379 -22.82 -22.91 17.50
CA SER A 379 -22.67 -24.06 18.39
C SER A 379 -23.99 -24.73 18.84
N GLY A 380 -25.17 -24.12 18.63
CA GLY A 380 -26.46 -24.74 18.95
C GLY A 380 -26.70 -24.98 20.46
N GLU A 381 -27.34 -26.11 20.83
CA GLU A 381 -27.75 -26.46 22.22
C GLU A 381 -26.60 -26.92 23.15
N VAL A 382 -25.35 -26.95 22.68
CA VAL A 382 -24.20 -27.33 23.52
C VAL A 382 -23.65 -26.09 24.22
N ASP A 383 -23.43 -26.18 25.54
CA ASP A 383 -22.83 -25.11 26.36
C ASP A 383 -21.32 -25.37 26.57
N PRO A 384 -20.45 -24.67 25.83
CA PRO A 384 -18.99 -24.85 25.94
C PRO A 384 -18.41 -24.33 27.26
N MET A 385 -19.23 -23.82 28.20
CA MET A 385 -18.77 -23.52 29.56
C MET A 385 -18.72 -24.76 30.47
N GLU A 386 -19.49 -25.82 30.16
CA GLU A 386 -19.43 -27.11 30.87
C GLU A 386 -18.32 -28.02 30.32
N TRP A 387 -17.95 -27.77 29.06
CA TRP A 387 -17.00 -28.56 28.30
C TRP A 387 -15.69 -27.81 28.14
N GLU A 388 -14.61 -28.42 28.59
CA GLU A 388 -13.26 -27.96 28.32
C GLU A 388 -12.78 -28.48 26.97
N ILE A 389 -12.34 -27.59 26.08
CA ILE A 389 -11.63 -27.98 24.87
C ILE A 389 -10.22 -28.42 25.28
N THR A 390 -9.82 -29.60 24.83
CA THR A 390 -8.58 -30.25 25.23
C THR A 390 -7.58 -30.34 24.09
N GLU A 391 -8.00 -30.81 22.91
CA GLU A 391 -7.12 -31.07 21.77
C GLU A 391 -7.84 -30.79 20.44
N PHE A 392 -7.05 -30.59 19.38
CA PHE A 392 -7.52 -30.52 17.99
C PHE A 392 -6.76 -31.55 17.14
N ALA A 393 -7.48 -32.40 16.41
CA ALA A 393 -6.89 -33.51 15.64
C ALA A 393 -7.91 -34.15 14.69
N ASP A 394 -7.46 -34.86 13.66
CA ASP A 394 -8.33 -35.55 12.69
C ASP A 394 -8.80 -36.91 13.24
N PHE A 395 -9.83 -36.89 14.08
CA PHE A 395 -10.33 -38.09 14.74
C PHE A 395 -11.19 -38.97 13.82
N ASN A 396 -11.76 -38.40 12.77
CA ASN A 396 -12.72 -39.05 11.90
C ASN A 396 -12.11 -39.52 10.55
N GLY A 397 -10.96 -38.96 10.16
CA GLY A 397 -10.16 -39.31 8.99
C GLY A 397 -10.55 -38.56 7.72
N ASP A 398 -11.13 -37.37 7.86
CA ASP A 398 -11.53 -36.51 6.74
C ASP A 398 -10.49 -35.44 6.39
N LEU A 399 -9.32 -35.47 7.02
CA LEU A 399 -8.22 -34.53 6.91
C LEU A 399 -8.54 -33.14 7.48
N LYS A 400 -9.52 -33.02 8.35
CA LYS A 400 -9.80 -31.80 9.10
C LYS A 400 -9.61 -32.04 10.59
N HIS A 401 -9.12 -31.04 11.30
CA HIS A 401 -9.03 -31.10 12.74
C HIS A 401 -10.42 -30.94 13.38
N ASP A 402 -10.80 -31.95 14.15
CA ASP A 402 -11.96 -31.97 15.03
C ASP A 402 -11.59 -31.43 16.42
N ILE A 403 -12.59 -31.20 17.26
CA ILE A 403 -12.42 -30.72 18.65
C ILE A 403 -12.61 -31.88 19.62
N LEU A 404 -11.62 -32.14 20.47
CA LEU A 404 -11.78 -33.01 21.64
C LEU A 404 -12.20 -32.20 22.86
N ALA A 405 -13.35 -32.53 23.44
CA ALA A 405 -13.90 -31.83 24.59
C ALA A 405 -14.13 -32.75 25.79
N TYR A 406 -13.87 -32.25 27.00
CA TYR A 406 -14.07 -32.95 28.27
C TYR A 406 -15.08 -32.21 29.15
N ASN A 407 -16.14 -32.91 29.59
CA ASN A 407 -17.12 -32.35 30.50
C ASN A 407 -16.64 -32.52 31.95
N ARG A 408 -16.39 -31.39 32.62
CA ARG A 408 -15.84 -31.39 33.99
C ARG A 408 -16.83 -31.87 35.04
N ASP A 409 -18.14 -31.78 34.77
CA ASP A 409 -19.17 -32.16 35.73
C ASP A 409 -19.55 -33.64 35.64
N THR A 410 -19.51 -34.22 34.42
CA THR A 410 -19.93 -35.59 34.16
C THR A 410 -18.77 -36.57 33.95
N GLY A 411 -17.59 -36.07 33.59
CA GLY A 411 -16.44 -36.87 33.15
C GLY A 411 -16.59 -37.41 31.73
N GLU A 412 -17.59 -36.95 30.96
CA GLU A 412 -17.76 -37.33 29.56
C GLU A 412 -16.64 -36.77 28.70
N VAL A 413 -16.20 -37.55 27.72
CA VAL A 413 -15.31 -37.10 26.64
C VAL A 413 -16.15 -37.07 25.37
N ALA A 414 -16.04 -36.03 24.57
CA ALA A 414 -16.78 -35.86 23.31
C ALA A 414 -15.84 -35.42 22.20
N ILE A 415 -16.18 -35.81 20.97
CA ILE A 415 -15.56 -35.28 19.76
C ILE A 415 -16.62 -34.42 19.09
N TRP A 416 -16.26 -33.20 18.71
CA TRP A 416 -17.12 -32.32 17.96
C TRP A 416 -16.44 -31.96 16.64
N GLU A 417 -17.18 -32.11 15.55
CA GLU A 417 -16.65 -31.88 14.20
C GLU A 417 -17.03 -30.47 13.74
N ILE A 418 -16.16 -29.81 12.97
CA ILE A 418 -16.45 -28.50 12.38
C ILE A 418 -16.78 -28.70 10.89
N ASP A 419 -18.00 -28.35 10.49
CA ASP A 419 -18.42 -28.33 9.07
C ASP A 419 -18.77 -26.90 8.67
N GLY A 420 -17.78 -26.20 8.10
CA GLY A 420 -17.91 -24.81 7.69
C GLY A 420 -18.17 -23.87 8.87
N ASP A 421 -19.38 -23.33 8.96
CA ASP A 421 -19.82 -22.41 10.01
C ASP A 421 -20.68 -23.09 11.10
N GLN A 422 -20.72 -24.43 11.11
CA GLN A 422 -21.52 -25.20 12.06
C GLN A 422 -20.65 -26.19 12.84
N LEU A 423 -20.94 -26.31 14.13
CA LEU A 423 -20.46 -27.45 14.89
C LEU A 423 -21.42 -28.62 14.65
N VAL A 424 -20.90 -29.77 14.23
CA VAL A 424 -21.66 -30.99 13.97
C VAL A 424 -21.15 -32.15 14.85
N ASN A 425 -21.83 -33.30 14.77
CA ASN A 425 -21.52 -34.52 15.50
C ASN A 425 -21.10 -34.37 16.99
N LYS A 426 -21.93 -33.71 17.81
CA LYS A 426 -21.58 -33.31 19.20
C LYS A 426 -21.73 -34.41 20.26
N GLY A 427 -21.49 -35.66 19.90
CA GLY A 427 -21.76 -36.80 20.79
C GLY A 427 -20.60 -37.11 21.73
N SER A 428 -20.92 -37.66 22.90
CA SER A 428 -19.90 -38.27 23.76
C SER A 428 -19.27 -39.48 23.06
N ILE A 429 -18.02 -39.77 23.35
CA ILE A 429 -17.37 -41.02 22.95
C ILE A 429 -18.07 -42.17 23.68
N GLU A 430 -18.54 -43.15 22.91
CA GLU A 430 -19.31 -44.28 23.39
C GLU A 430 -18.58 -45.59 23.16
N ARG A 431 -18.88 -46.58 24.01
CA ARG A 431 -18.56 -47.98 23.76
C ARG A 431 -19.84 -48.81 23.87
N ASP A 432 -20.15 -49.58 22.83
CA ASP A 432 -21.38 -50.39 22.75
C ASP A 432 -22.67 -49.56 22.98
N GLY A 433 -22.68 -48.30 22.54
CA GLY A 433 -23.82 -47.38 22.66
C GLY A 433 -24.00 -46.76 24.05
N GLN A 434 -22.96 -46.75 24.88
CA GLN A 434 -22.94 -46.12 26.20
C GLN A 434 -21.79 -45.12 26.28
N ALA A 435 -22.10 -43.89 26.72
CA ALA A 435 -21.09 -42.86 26.95
C ALA A 435 -20.01 -43.35 27.93
N LEU A 436 -18.76 -43.10 27.57
CA LEU A 436 -17.60 -43.36 28.43
C LEU A 436 -17.40 -42.16 29.35
N LEU A 437 -17.34 -42.46 30.65
CA LEU A 437 -17.06 -41.49 31.70
C LEU A 437 -15.68 -41.78 32.28
N ILE A 438 -14.84 -40.76 32.31
CA ILE A 438 -13.58 -40.79 33.05
C ILE A 438 -13.86 -40.28 34.45
N ALA A 439 -13.65 -41.15 35.45
CA ALA A 439 -13.82 -40.74 36.84
C ALA A 439 -12.71 -39.76 37.24
N GLU A 440 -13.06 -38.69 37.95
CA GLU A 440 -12.11 -37.67 38.43
C GLU A 440 -10.96 -38.25 39.27
N ASP A 441 -11.17 -39.39 39.93
CA ASP A 441 -10.19 -40.05 40.79
C ASP A 441 -9.42 -41.19 40.09
N SER A 442 -9.56 -41.34 38.77
CA SER A 442 -8.88 -42.38 37.99
C SER A 442 -7.39 -42.14 37.79
N GLY A 443 -6.95 -40.90 37.98
CA GLY A 443 -5.59 -40.44 37.71
C GLY A 443 -5.24 -40.29 36.22
N TRP A 444 -6.17 -40.61 35.30
CA TRP A 444 -5.98 -40.47 33.86
C TRP A 444 -6.35 -39.08 33.37
N GLU A 445 -5.46 -38.47 32.59
CA GLU A 445 -5.65 -37.16 31.96
C GLU A 445 -5.33 -37.25 30.46
N ILE A 446 -5.99 -36.41 29.66
CA ILE A 446 -5.68 -36.22 28.25
C ILE A 446 -4.41 -35.36 28.18
N HIS A 447 -3.43 -35.79 27.37
CA HIS A 447 -2.13 -35.14 27.23
C HIS A 447 -1.72 -34.90 25.78
N GLY A 448 -2.64 -35.12 24.84
CA GLY A 448 -2.38 -34.93 23.42
C GLY A 448 -3.34 -35.73 22.54
N ALA A 449 -3.31 -35.43 21.27
CA ALA A 449 -3.85 -36.26 20.20
C ALA A 449 -2.83 -36.33 19.06
N GLY A 450 -2.90 -37.38 18.24
CA GLY A 450 -2.06 -37.51 17.06
C GLY A 450 -2.04 -38.91 16.44
N ASN A 451 -1.39 -39.02 15.29
CA ASN A 451 -1.31 -40.23 14.48
C ASN A 451 -0.20 -41.18 14.96
N PHE A 452 -0.41 -41.85 16.09
CA PHE A 452 0.57 -42.81 16.61
C PHE A 452 0.59 -44.17 15.89
N SER A 453 -0.43 -44.42 15.04
CA SER A 453 -0.63 -45.71 14.38
C SER A 453 -0.13 -45.73 12.93
N GLY A 454 0.07 -44.56 12.31
CA GLY A 454 0.34 -44.39 10.88
C GLY A 454 -0.90 -44.63 10.01
N GLY A 455 -2.08 -44.51 10.62
CA GLY A 455 -3.37 -44.63 9.97
C GLY A 455 -3.83 -43.31 9.35
N ASP A 456 -5.10 -43.26 8.99
CA ASP A 456 -5.80 -42.07 8.46
C ASP A 456 -6.49 -41.25 9.55
N ARG A 457 -6.40 -41.66 10.82
CA ARG A 457 -7.09 -41.04 11.95
C ARG A 457 -6.11 -40.84 13.08
N ASP A 458 -6.36 -39.82 13.88
CA ASP A 458 -5.64 -39.54 15.11
C ASP A 458 -6.21 -40.32 16.28
N GLN A 459 -5.37 -40.50 17.30
CA GLN A 459 -5.70 -41.19 18.53
C GLN A 459 -5.57 -40.23 19.71
N ILE A 460 -6.32 -40.50 20.78
CA ILE A 460 -6.22 -39.71 22.02
C ILE A 460 -5.12 -40.32 22.90
N LEU A 461 -4.19 -39.47 23.33
CA LEU A 461 -3.14 -39.79 24.27
C LEU A 461 -3.59 -39.53 25.71
N TRP A 462 -3.51 -40.57 26.51
CA TRP A 462 -3.81 -40.53 27.94
C TRP A 462 -2.55 -40.73 28.75
N TYR A 463 -2.43 -40.05 29.88
CA TYR A 463 -1.38 -40.30 30.86
C TYR A 463 -1.98 -40.44 32.25
N ASN A 464 -1.53 -41.46 32.98
CA ASN A 464 -1.95 -41.68 34.35
C ASN A 464 -0.93 -41.05 35.31
N GLN A 465 -1.30 -39.97 35.98
CA GLN A 465 -0.39 -39.24 36.86
C GLN A 465 0.08 -40.05 38.08
N ASP A 466 -0.70 -41.03 38.52
CA ASP A 466 -0.39 -41.87 39.69
C ASP A 466 0.56 -43.03 39.34
N SER A 467 0.29 -43.71 38.22
CA SER A 467 1.03 -44.91 37.82
C SER A 467 2.17 -44.62 36.84
N GLY A 468 2.11 -43.50 36.12
CA GLY A 468 2.99 -43.15 35.01
C GLY A 468 2.69 -43.90 33.72
N GLN A 469 1.56 -44.59 33.63
CA GLN A 469 1.16 -45.31 32.41
C GLN A 469 0.76 -44.33 31.31
N VAL A 470 1.09 -44.68 30.08
CA VAL A 470 0.57 -44.01 28.88
C VAL A 470 -0.51 -44.88 28.26
N GLY A 471 -1.65 -44.30 27.92
CA GLY A 471 -2.79 -44.96 27.29
C GLY A 471 -3.08 -44.35 25.92
N ILE A 472 -3.60 -45.17 25.01
CA ILE A 472 -4.01 -44.75 23.67
C ILE A 472 -5.45 -45.20 23.46
N TRP A 473 -6.29 -44.28 23.02
CA TRP A 473 -7.65 -44.58 22.56
C TRP A 473 -7.73 -44.40 21.05
N GLU A 474 -8.22 -45.42 20.37
CA GLU A 474 -8.54 -45.41 18.95
C GLU A 474 -10.05 -45.20 18.80
N ILE A 475 -10.42 -44.15 18.07
CA ILE A 475 -11.79 -43.69 17.90
C ILE A 475 -12.19 -43.69 16.42
N ASN A 476 -13.50 -43.70 16.18
CA ASN A 476 -14.09 -43.61 14.85
C ASN A 476 -15.38 -42.79 14.93
N GLY A 477 -15.29 -41.49 14.66
CA GLY A 477 -16.30 -40.55 15.12
C GLY A 477 -16.49 -40.72 16.63
N ASN A 478 -17.73 -40.92 17.09
CA ASN A 478 -18.02 -41.05 18.53
C ASN A 478 -17.88 -42.48 19.08
N GLU A 479 -17.36 -43.46 18.33
CA GLU A 479 -17.20 -44.83 18.83
C GLU A 479 -15.76 -45.10 19.27
N LEU A 480 -15.56 -45.57 20.51
CA LEU A 480 -14.28 -46.13 20.96
C LEU A 480 -14.08 -47.52 20.33
N VAL A 481 -13.17 -47.60 19.37
CA VAL A 481 -12.83 -48.83 18.64
C VAL A 481 -11.89 -49.71 19.46
N ASP A 482 -10.87 -49.12 20.05
CA ASP A 482 -9.92 -49.82 20.91
C ASP A 482 -9.30 -48.89 21.96
N ALA A 483 -8.84 -49.47 23.07
CA ALA A 483 -8.11 -48.75 24.10
C ALA A 483 -7.08 -49.66 24.76
N ALA A 484 -5.84 -49.18 24.87
CA ALA A 484 -4.77 -49.93 25.53
C ALA A 484 -3.77 -49.05 26.25
N VAL A 485 -3.10 -49.63 27.23
CA VAL A 485 -1.88 -49.07 27.81
C VAL A 485 -0.70 -49.40 26.89
N VAL A 486 0.19 -48.42 26.68
CA VAL A 486 1.41 -48.57 25.90
C VAL A 486 2.35 -49.56 26.58
N THR A 487 2.84 -50.53 25.81
CA THR A 487 3.73 -51.58 26.31
C THR A 487 5.06 -51.62 25.58
N ARG A 488 6.08 -52.20 26.22
CA ARG A 488 7.31 -52.64 25.58
C ARG A 488 7.63 -54.04 26.08
N ASP A 489 7.89 -54.96 25.15
CA ASP A 489 8.04 -56.39 25.46
C ASP A 489 6.83 -56.96 26.24
N ASP A 490 5.63 -56.49 25.89
CA ASP A 490 4.32 -56.84 26.47
C ASP A 490 4.12 -56.42 27.95
N GLU A 491 5.03 -55.61 28.51
CA GLU A 491 4.89 -55.01 29.83
C GLU A 491 4.58 -53.50 29.73
N PRO A 492 3.74 -52.93 30.61
CA PRO A 492 3.45 -51.50 30.62
C PRO A 492 4.72 -50.65 30.75
N VAL A 493 4.85 -49.62 29.92
CA VAL A 493 5.89 -48.61 30.10
C VAL A 493 5.40 -47.59 31.13
N LEU A 494 6.22 -47.34 32.16
CA LEU A 494 5.89 -46.42 33.25
C LEU A 494 6.89 -45.26 33.25
N ALA A 495 6.37 -44.04 33.22
CA ALA A 495 7.12 -42.80 33.41
C ALA A 495 6.40 -41.93 34.46
N PRO A 496 6.34 -42.35 35.74
CA PRO A 496 5.56 -41.65 36.74
C PRO A 496 6.16 -40.27 37.04
N SER A 497 5.32 -39.29 37.36
CA SER A 497 5.70 -37.90 37.65
C SER A 497 6.82 -37.78 38.69
N SER A 498 6.87 -38.71 39.66
CA SER A 498 7.94 -38.84 40.65
C SER A 498 9.35 -39.07 40.07
N THR A 499 9.46 -39.47 38.80
CA THR A 499 10.73 -39.61 38.08
C THR A 499 11.16 -38.32 37.38
N GLY A 500 10.37 -37.24 37.49
CA GLY A 500 10.66 -35.93 36.94
C GLY A 500 10.26 -35.74 35.48
N TRP A 501 9.88 -36.81 34.77
CA TRP A 501 9.40 -36.78 33.39
C TRP A 501 7.92 -36.35 33.30
N GLN A 502 7.62 -35.49 32.32
CA GLN A 502 6.28 -35.04 31.96
C GLN A 502 6.15 -34.98 30.44
N ILE A 503 4.92 -35.21 29.94
CA ILE A 503 4.59 -35.06 28.51
C ILE A 503 4.35 -33.58 28.24
N GLU A 504 4.95 -33.06 27.18
CA GLU A 504 4.85 -31.65 26.78
C GLU A 504 4.12 -31.45 25.46
N ALA A 505 4.25 -32.38 24.51
CA ALA A 505 3.67 -32.25 23.19
C ALA A 505 3.58 -33.59 22.44
N VAL A 506 2.82 -33.60 21.35
CA VAL A 506 2.71 -34.69 20.37
C VAL A 506 2.87 -34.10 18.98
N ALA A 507 3.79 -34.65 18.17
CA ALA A 507 3.93 -34.34 16.75
C ALA A 507 4.94 -35.24 16.03
N ASP A 508 5.00 -35.15 14.70
CA ASP A 508 5.97 -35.84 13.87
C ASP A 508 7.32 -35.12 13.84
N PHE A 509 8.10 -35.31 14.90
CA PHE A 509 9.49 -34.83 14.98
C PHE A 509 10.42 -35.53 13.96
N SER A 510 9.97 -36.62 13.34
CA SER A 510 10.77 -37.48 12.47
C SER A 510 10.53 -37.27 10.98
N GLY A 511 9.37 -36.76 10.60
CA GLY A 511 8.91 -36.57 9.22
C GLY A 511 8.51 -37.90 8.56
N ASP A 512 8.10 -38.90 9.36
CA ASP A 512 7.71 -40.22 8.86
C ASP A 512 6.18 -40.43 8.76
N GLY A 513 5.41 -39.40 9.08
CA GLY A 513 3.95 -39.35 9.08
C GLY A 513 3.30 -39.95 10.31
N GLN A 514 4.07 -40.36 11.33
CA GLN A 514 3.55 -40.78 12.63
C GLN A 514 4.00 -39.83 13.72
N ASP A 515 3.10 -39.46 14.62
CA ASP A 515 3.46 -38.58 15.72
C ASP A 515 4.24 -39.32 16.81
N GLN A 516 5.13 -38.59 17.47
CA GLN A 516 5.86 -39.01 18.66
C GLN A 516 5.49 -38.15 19.86
N ILE A 517 5.68 -38.72 21.05
CA ILE A 517 5.44 -38.01 22.31
C ILE A 517 6.73 -37.32 22.75
N LEU A 518 6.67 -36.02 22.99
CA LEU A 518 7.74 -35.24 23.58
C LEU A 518 7.66 -35.27 25.11
N TRP A 519 8.76 -35.68 25.74
CA TRP A 519 8.91 -35.72 27.18
C TRP A 519 9.97 -34.73 27.64
N TYR A 520 9.72 -34.05 28.76
CA TYR A 520 10.68 -33.18 29.42
C TYR A 520 10.94 -33.65 30.86
N HIS A 521 12.20 -33.63 31.28
CA HIS A 521 12.59 -33.99 32.64
C HIS A 521 12.86 -32.73 33.46
N SER A 522 11.97 -32.41 34.39
CA SER A 522 12.01 -31.18 35.20
C SER A 522 13.31 -30.93 35.98
N GLU A 523 13.95 -31.99 36.51
CA GLU A 523 15.19 -31.86 37.28
C GLU A 523 16.49 -31.85 36.44
N SER A 524 16.58 -32.66 35.37
CA SER A 524 17.78 -32.74 34.53
C SER A 524 17.74 -31.80 33.32
N GLY A 525 16.55 -31.32 32.97
CA GLY A 525 16.28 -30.55 31.77
C GLY A 525 16.28 -31.37 30.49
N GLN A 526 16.49 -32.69 30.57
CA GLN A 526 16.57 -33.56 29.40
C GLN A 526 15.23 -33.64 28.67
N ILE A 527 15.31 -33.81 27.36
CA ILE A 527 14.16 -34.01 26.50
C ILE A 527 14.27 -35.39 25.85
N ALA A 528 13.15 -36.05 25.66
CA ALA A 528 13.09 -37.33 24.98
C ALA A 528 11.90 -37.38 24.03
N THR A 529 12.04 -38.13 22.93
CA THR A 529 10.91 -38.49 22.06
C THR A 529 10.59 -39.97 22.21
N TRP A 530 9.31 -40.30 22.29
CA TRP A 530 8.82 -41.69 22.26
C TRP A 530 8.09 -41.95 20.95
N GLN A 531 8.65 -42.85 20.15
CA GLN A 531 8.01 -43.35 18.94
C GLN A 531 7.24 -44.62 19.26
N MET A 532 5.95 -44.60 18.90
CA MET A 532 5.05 -45.72 19.10
C MET A 532 4.64 -46.32 17.77
N SER A 533 4.20 -47.58 17.82
CA SER A 533 3.49 -48.22 16.71
C SER A 533 2.62 -49.33 17.29
N ASN A 534 1.37 -49.40 16.84
CA ASN A 534 0.41 -50.43 17.30
C ASN A 534 0.33 -50.54 18.83
N LYS A 535 0.23 -49.40 19.54
CA LYS A 535 0.16 -49.32 21.02
C LYS A 535 1.39 -49.89 21.74
N LYS A 536 2.53 -50.02 21.04
CA LYS A 536 3.82 -50.41 21.63
C LYS A 536 4.83 -49.29 21.50
N LEU A 537 5.65 -49.09 22.53
CA LEU A 537 6.82 -48.22 22.46
C LEU A 537 7.90 -48.93 21.62
N VAL A 538 8.16 -48.41 20.43
CA VAL A 538 9.15 -48.96 19.49
C VAL A 538 10.52 -48.37 19.77
N LYS A 539 10.58 -47.07 20.06
CA LYS A 539 11.82 -46.35 20.26
C LYS A 539 11.63 -45.22 21.27
N GLY A 540 12.63 -45.00 22.11
CA GLY A 540 12.69 -43.86 23.01
C GLY A 540 14.09 -43.29 22.97
N ASP A 541 14.23 -42.05 22.50
CA ASP A 541 15.51 -41.40 22.29
C ASP A 541 15.60 -40.14 23.15
N ILE A 542 16.76 -39.91 23.76
CA ILE A 542 17.07 -38.62 24.40
C ILE A 542 17.51 -37.66 23.29
N LEU A 543 17.04 -36.42 23.34
CA LEU A 543 17.46 -35.38 22.43
C LEU A 543 18.97 -35.10 22.59
N THR A 544 19.72 -35.08 21.50
CA THR A 544 21.18 -34.91 21.49
C THR A 544 21.63 -33.74 20.62
N ARG A 545 22.86 -33.25 20.86
CA ARG A 545 23.62 -32.40 19.93
C ARG A 545 25.03 -32.94 19.82
N ASP A 546 25.48 -33.19 18.60
CA ASP A 546 26.75 -33.84 18.31
C ASP A 546 26.90 -35.19 19.04
N GLY A 547 25.77 -35.90 19.24
CA GLY A 547 25.69 -37.18 19.94
C GLY A 547 25.75 -37.12 21.47
N GLU A 548 25.79 -35.92 22.07
CA GLU A 548 25.74 -35.74 23.53
C GLU A 548 24.34 -35.31 23.99
N PRO A 549 23.81 -35.85 25.11
CA PRO A 549 22.49 -35.49 25.62
C PRO A 549 22.35 -34.00 25.91
N LEU A 550 21.26 -33.40 25.41
CA LEU A 550 20.89 -32.03 25.70
C LEU A 550 19.98 -31.93 26.92
N GLY A 551 20.04 -30.79 27.61
CA GLY A 551 19.03 -30.42 28.57
C GLY A 551 19.05 -28.94 28.94
N ILE A 552 17.86 -28.34 29.02
CA ILE A 552 17.65 -27.00 29.56
C ILE A 552 16.94 -27.14 30.90
N LEU A 553 17.61 -26.74 31.98
CA LEU A 553 17.02 -26.78 33.31
C LEU A 553 15.88 -25.76 33.43
N SER A 554 14.74 -26.19 33.96
CA SER A 554 13.58 -25.33 34.27
C SER A 554 13.96 -24.10 35.10
N SER A 555 14.92 -24.24 36.00
CA SER A 555 15.46 -23.14 36.82
C SER A 555 16.12 -22.00 36.03
N THR A 556 16.39 -22.16 34.74
CA THR A 556 16.92 -21.11 33.86
C THR A 556 15.85 -20.12 33.39
N GLY A 557 14.57 -20.38 33.69
CA GLY A 557 13.44 -19.57 33.27
C GLY A 557 12.90 -19.92 31.88
N TRP A 558 13.56 -20.82 31.16
CA TRP A 558 13.08 -21.38 29.89
C TRP A 558 12.08 -22.50 30.14
N SER A 559 10.97 -22.46 29.41
CA SER A 559 9.98 -23.54 29.32
C SER A 559 9.69 -23.85 27.86
N ILE A 560 9.34 -25.11 27.58
CA ILE A 560 8.74 -25.48 26.30
C ILE A 560 7.38 -24.79 26.26
N GLN A 561 7.13 -24.06 25.18
CA GLN A 561 5.89 -23.34 24.98
C GLN A 561 4.99 -24.04 23.98
N GLY A 562 5.58 -24.76 23.03
CA GLY A 562 4.88 -25.49 21.99
C GLY A 562 5.85 -26.13 21.01
N ILE A 563 5.29 -26.55 19.89
CA ILE A 563 5.99 -27.22 18.80
C ILE A 563 5.41 -26.72 17.47
N ALA A 564 6.25 -26.69 16.43
CA ALA A 564 5.85 -26.29 15.07
C ALA A 564 6.95 -26.74 14.10
N ASP A 565 6.61 -27.00 12.83
CA ASP A 565 7.61 -27.14 11.77
C ASP A 565 8.10 -25.72 11.41
N VAL A 566 9.20 -25.28 12.03
CA VAL A 566 9.60 -23.87 11.90
C VAL A 566 10.51 -23.63 10.70
N ASP A 567 11.12 -24.66 10.13
CA ASP A 567 11.94 -24.56 8.92
C ASP A 567 11.30 -25.22 7.67
N ASN A 568 10.00 -25.54 7.76
CA ASN A 568 9.19 -26.19 6.72
C ASN A 568 9.88 -27.44 6.13
N ASP A 569 10.59 -28.20 6.96
CA ASP A 569 11.32 -29.40 6.53
C ASP A 569 10.49 -30.69 6.62
N GLY A 570 9.22 -30.56 7.05
CA GLY A 570 8.26 -31.62 7.30
C GLY A 570 8.46 -32.29 8.66
N LYS A 571 9.22 -31.68 9.58
CA LYS A 571 9.44 -32.17 10.94
C LYS A 571 9.16 -31.08 11.94
N TYR A 572 8.59 -31.48 13.06
CA TYR A 572 8.30 -30.53 14.13
C TYR A 572 9.54 -30.21 14.97
N ASP A 573 9.63 -28.95 15.35
CA ASP A 573 10.66 -28.35 16.18
C ASP A 573 10.11 -27.96 17.55
N ILE A 574 11.00 -27.56 18.46
CA ILE A 574 10.60 -27.13 19.81
C ILE A 574 10.67 -25.61 19.94
N VAL A 575 9.56 -25.01 20.35
CA VAL A 575 9.45 -23.59 20.67
C VAL A 575 9.64 -23.38 22.17
N TRP A 576 10.60 -22.55 22.52
CA TRP A 576 10.94 -22.20 23.89
C TRP A 576 10.59 -20.75 24.20
N ASN A 577 10.22 -20.50 25.45
CA ASN A 577 9.94 -19.16 25.94
C ASN A 577 10.68 -18.91 27.27
N ASN A 578 11.23 -17.72 27.43
CA ASN A 578 11.74 -17.20 28.70
C ASN A 578 11.46 -15.72 28.82
N ASN A 579 10.44 -15.35 29.60
CA ASN A 579 10.04 -13.95 29.82
C ASN A 579 9.91 -13.17 28.50
N ASN A 580 9.20 -13.74 27.51
CA ASN A 580 8.96 -13.18 26.18
C ASN A 580 10.15 -13.21 25.21
N THR A 581 11.31 -13.74 25.61
CA THR A 581 12.34 -14.15 24.65
C THR A 581 11.97 -15.52 24.10
N ILE A 582 11.83 -15.61 22.78
CA ILE A 582 11.48 -16.86 22.10
C ILE A 582 12.74 -17.50 21.51
N ALA A 583 12.83 -18.83 21.58
CA ALA A 583 13.88 -19.58 20.92
C ALA A 583 13.31 -20.82 20.24
N PHE A 584 13.93 -21.20 19.12
CA PHE A 584 13.56 -22.37 18.34
C PHE A 584 14.70 -23.35 18.36
N TRP A 585 14.37 -24.62 18.56
CA TRP A 585 15.28 -25.73 18.44
C TRP A 585 14.92 -26.51 17.19
N HIS A 586 15.69 -26.29 16.11
CA HIS A 586 15.52 -27.02 14.85
C HIS A 586 16.01 -28.46 15.02
N LEU A 587 15.12 -29.41 14.86
CA LEU A 587 15.35 -30.82 15.10
C LEU A 587 15.47 -31.59 13.78
N ASN A 588 16.13 -32.74 13.86
CA ASN A 588 16.07 -33.76 12.84
C ASN A 588 15.86 -35.10 13.56
N GLY A 589 14.59 -35.43 13.83
CA GLY A 589 14.26 -36.48 14.79
C GLY A 589 14.70 -36.06 16.19
N SER A 590 15.54 -36.89 16.82
CA SER A 590 16.03 -36.63 18.18
C SER A 590 17.39 -35.91 18.23
N GLU A 591 17.83 -35.28 17.14
CA GLU A 591 19.09 -34.52 17.09
C GLU A 591 18.79 -33.03 16.87
N LEU A 592 19.35 -32.15 17.71
CA LEU A 592 19.31 -30.71 17.52
C LEU A 592 20.28 -30.31 16.40
N ARG A 593 19.75 -29.78 15.30
CA ARG A 593 20.51 -29.25 14.16
C ARG A 593 21.11 -27.89 14.52
N ASP A 594 20.26 -26.96 14.93
CA ASP A 594 20.67 -25.64 15.41
C ASP A 594 19.62 -25.05 16.36
N ALA A 595 19.98 -23.96 17.04
CA ALA A 595 19.05 -23.21 17.87
C ALA A 595 19.05 -21.73 17.48
N MET A 596 17.86 -21.19 17.21
CA MET A 596 17.61 -19.78 16.95
C MET A 596 17.08 -19.11 18.21
N VAL A 597 17.48 -17.87 18.48
CA VAL A 597 16.90 -17.03 19.54
C VAL A 597 16.43 -15.73 18.92
N ILE A 598 15.15 -15.40 19.14
CA ILE A 598 14.56 -14.13 18.77
C ILE A 598 14.67 -13.19 19.97
N ASP A 599 15.66 -12.29 19.94
CA ASP A 599 15.92 -11.29 21.00
C ASP A 599 15.05 -10.03 20.82
N GLN A 600 13.85 -10.20 20.28
CA GLN A 600 12.81 -9.17 20.22
C GLN A 600 11.59 -9.70 20.96
N PRO A 601 11.35 -9.28 22.22
CA PRO A 601 10.12 -9.66 22.90
C PRO A 601 8.93 -8.95 22.24
N PRO A 602 7.73 -9.57 22.20
CA PRO A 602 6.52 -8.83 21.91
C PRO A 602 6.37 -7.66 22.88
N GLU A 603 5.72 -6.60 22.42
CA GLU A 603 5.41 -5.44 23.27
C GLU A 603 4.70 -5.86 24.57
N ALA A 604 4.84 -5.05 25.62
CA ALA A 604 4.22 -5.37 26.90
C ALA A 604 2.69 -5.55 26.79
N GLY A 605 2.17 -6.70 27.23
CA GLY A 605 0.73 -7.01 27.24
C GLY A 605 0.30 -8.12 26.27
N PHE A 606 1.18 -8.57 25.36
CA PHE A 606 0.94 -9.77 24.56
C PHE A 606 1.16 -11.03 25.42
N ASN A 607 0.18 -11.95 25.39
CA ASN A 607 0.22 -13.20 26.14
C ASN A 607 1.22 -14.16 25.47
N PRO A 608 2.19 -14.73 26.20
CA PRO A 608 3.17 -15.64 25.64
C PRO A 608 2.70 -17.09 25.49
N ASN A 609 1.41 -17.38 25.69
CA ASN A 609 0.83 -18.61 25.16
C ASN A 609 0.85 -18.53 23.63
N LEU A 610 2.03 -18.81 23.05
CA LEU A 610 2.21 -19.07 21.63
C LEU A 610 1.28 -20.23 21.26
N ILE A 611 0.62 -20.07 20.13
CA ILE A 611 -0.29 -21.03 19.53
C ILE A 611 0.11 -21.16 18.07
#